data_AF-A0A845XPM9-F1
#
_entry.id   AF-A0A845XPM9-F1
#
_cell.length_a   1.000
_cell.length_b   1.000
_cell.length_c   1.000
_cell.angle_alpha   90.00
_cell.angle_beta   90.00
_cell.angle_gamma   90.00
#
_symmetry.space_group_name_H-M   'P 1'
#
loop_
_entity.id
_entity.type
_entity.pdbx_description
1 polymer ?
#
loop_
_entity_poly.entity_id
_entity_poly.type
_entity_poly.pdbx_seq_one_letter_code
_entity_poly.pdbx_strand_id
1 'polypeptide(L)'
;ESRRKMAMEAQELLEEDVAAFDIWWRSLETVSTISSLRSKVETIREQELEKALSRLGSEFAEKHQEVIEALTRGIVNKILHDPMVQLRAQQDIETRRLAMESLQMLFNLDTGEQFSS
;
A
#
# COMPACT_ATOMS: atom_id res chain seq x y z
N GLU A 1 29.59 -10.14 40.16
CA GLU A 1 29.46 -8.99 39.24
C GLU A 1 29.32 -9.36 37.78
N SER A 2 30.17 -10.23 37.22
CA SER A 2 30.18 -10.58 35.78
C SER A 2 28.83 -11.03 35.18
N ARG A 3 28.04 -11.88 35.86
CA ARG A 3 26.70 -12.31 35.38
C ARG A 3 25.67 -11.18 35.27
N ARG A 4 25.70 -10.19 36.18
CA ARG A 4 24.77 -9.05 36.14
C ARG A 4 25.09 -8.12 34.97
N LYS A 5 26.38 -7.93 34.68
CA LYS A 5 26.84 -7.08 33.58
C LYS A 5 26.51 -7.71 32.21
N MET A 6 26.76 -9.00 32.05
CA MET A 6 26.36 -9.75 30.84
C MET A 6 24.83 -9.78 30.64
N ALA A 7 24.05 -9.86 31.73
CA ALA A 7 22.60 -9.81 31.63
C ALA A 7 22.11 -8.42 31.19
N MET A 8 22.71 -7.33 31.67
CA MET A 8 22.39 -5.97 31.21
C MET A 8 22.77 -5.75 29.75
N GLU A 9 23.98 -6.17 29.34
CA GLU A 9 24.44 -6.06 27.95
C GLU A 9 23.57 -6.89 26.99
N ALA A 10 23.10 -8.07 27.43
CA ALA A 10 22.15 -8.88 26.67
C ALA A 10 20.75 -8.26 26.60
N GLN A 11 20.32 -7.55 27.64
CA GLN A 11 19.02 -6.87 27.68
C GLN A 11 18.99 -5.66 26.75
N GLU A 12 20.07 -4.88 26.71
CA GLU A 12 20.24 -3.69 25.87
C GLU A 12 20.27 -4.09 24.38
N LEU A 13 21.01 -5.15 24.03
CA LEU A 13 21.01 -5.71 22.66
C LEU A 13 19.63 -6.25 22.26
N LEU A 14 18.90 -6.90 23.19
CA LEU A 14 17.56 -7.41 22.93
C LEU A 14 16.55 -6.27 22.70
N GLU A 15 16.67 -5.16 23.45
CA GLU A 15 15.84 -3.97 23.26
C GLU A 15 16.09 -3.31 21.88
N GLU A 16 17.35 -3.26 21.43
CA GLU A 16 17.71 -2.81 20.09
C GLU A 16 17.12 -3.72 18.99
N ASP A 17 17.20 -5.03 19.16
CA ASP A 17 16.64 -6.02 18.22
C ASP A 17 15.10 -5.93 18.14
N VAL A 18 14.43 -5.73 19.28
CA VAL A 18 12.97 -5.52 19.32
C VAL A 18 12.57 -4.21 18.63
N ALA A 19 13.34 -3.14 18.83
CA ALA A 19 13.09 -1.86 18.14
C ALA A 19 13.32 -1.98 16.62
N ALA A 20 14.36 -2.69 16.19
CA ALA A 20 14.62 -2.95 14.77
C ALA A 20 13.53 -3.81 14.12
N PHE A 21 13.05 -4.83 14.83
CA PHE A 21 11.93 -5.66 14.40
C PHE A 21 10.63 -4.85 14.27
N ASP A 22 10.31 -3.99 15.24
CA ASP A 22 9.12 -3.13 15.23
C ASP A 22 9.16 -2.11 14.07
N ILE A 23 10.32 -1.53 13.77
CA ILE A 23 10.53 -0.65 12.61
C ILE A 23 10.30 -1.42 11.30
N TRP A 24 10.87 -2.62 11.18
CA TRP A 24 10.71 -3.46 10.00
C TRP A 24 9.25 -3.92 9.83
N TRP A 25 8.60 -4.37 10.89
CA TRP A 25 7.20 -4.78 10.90
C TRP A 25 6.26 -3.65 10.49
N ARG A 26 6.45 -2.45 11.06
CA ARG A 26 5.67 -1.25 10.69
C ARG A 26 5.90 -0.78 9.26
N SER A 27 7.06 -1.10 8.67
CA SER A 27 7.28 -0.85 7.24
C SER A 27 6.35 -1.71 6.38
N LEU A 28 6.02 -2.94 6.81
CA LEU A 28 5.14 -3.87 6.11
C LEU A 28 3.66 -3.47 6.19
N GLU A 29 3.22 -2.81 7.26
CA GLU A 29 1.82 -2.35 7.40
C GLU A 29 1.41 -1.36 6.29
N THR A 30 2.34 -0.46 5.90
CA THR A 30 2.08 0.46 4.78
C THR A 30 2.00 -0.28 3.44
N VAL A 31 2.72 -1.39 3.31
CA VAL A 31 2.77 -2.17 2.06
C VAL A 31 1.43 -2.83 1.79
N SER A 32 0.77 -3.41 2.80
CA SER A 32 -0.55 -4.05 2.62
C SER A 32 -1.59 -3.01 2.20
N THR A 33 -1.67 -1.88 2.89
CA THR A 33 -2.63 -0.79 2.58
C THR A 33 -2.39 -0.23 1.17
N ILE A 34 -1.13 0.01 0.79
CA ILE A 34 -0.76 0.49 -0.56
C ILE A 34 -1.12 -0.54 -1.63
N SER A 35 -0.88 -1.83 -1.37
CA SER A 35 -1.21 -2.92 -2.29
C SER A 35 -2.72 -3.02 -2.51
N SER A 36 -3.51 -3.04 -1.42
CA SER A 36 -4.97 -3.10 -1.49
C SER A 36 -5.55 -1.88 -2.20
N LEU A 37 -5.03 -0.67 -1.94
CA LEU A 37 -5.45 0.54 -2.65
C LEU A 37 -5.16 0.45 -4.15
N ARG A 38 -3.96 0.00 -4.53
CA ARG A 38 -3.60 -0.19 -5.95
C ARG A 38 -4.54 -1.19 -6.63
N SER A 39 -4.78 -2.33 -5.99
CA SER A 39 -5.67 -3.38 -6.50
C SER A 39 -7.10 -2.86 -6.68
N LYS A 40 -7.62 -2.13 -5.69
CA LYS A 40 -8.96 -1.53 -5.73
C LYS A 40 -9.12 -0.56 -6.91
N VAL A 41 -8.16 0.35 -7.08
CA VAL A 41 -8.22 1.36 -8.15
C VAL A 41 -8.02 0.72 -9.53
N GLU A 42 -7.15 -0.29 -9.64
CA GLU A 42 -6.94 -1.01 -10.90
C GLU A 42 -8.18 -1.81 -11.31
N THR A 43 -8.84 -2.47 -10.35
CA THR A 43 -10.12 -3.16 -10.59
C THR A 43 -11.18 -2.19 -11.14
N ILE A 44 -11.27 -0.97 -10.58
CA ILE A 44 -12.19 0.06 -11.08
C ILE A 44 -11.80 0.46 -12.51
N ARG A 45 -10.50 0.65 -12.78
CA ARG A 45 -9.99 1.01 -14.12
C ARG A 45 -10.37 -0.05 -15.15
N GLU A 46 -10.13 -1.32 -14.86
CA GLU A 46 -10.44 -2.45 -15.74
C GLU A 46 -11.94 -2.54 -16.04
N GLN A 47 -12.79 -2.44 -15.01
CA GLN A 47 -14.24 -2.46 -15.18
C GLN A 47 -14.76 -1.31 -16.06
N GLU A 48 -14.26 -0.09 -15.85
CA GLU A 48 -14.66 1.05 -16.67
C GLU A 48 -14.09 0.98 -18.09
N LEU A 49 -12.88 0.44 -18.25
CA LEU A 49 -12.29 0.19 -19.56
C LEU A 49 -13.12 -0.84 -20.35
N GLU A 50 -13.49 -1.96 -19.74
CA GLU A 50 -14.33 -2.99 -20.36
C GLU A 50 -15.70 -2.43 -20.78
N LYS A 51 -16.35 -1.65 -19.91
CA LYS A 51 -17.61 -0.95 -20.24
C LYS A 51 -17.44 0.04 -21.40
N ALA A 52 -16.32 0.75 -21.47
CA ALA A 52 -16.05 1.66 -22.58
C ALA A 52 -15.83 0.90 -23.89
N LEU A 53 -15.00 -0.14 -23.88
CA LEU A 53 -14.67 -0.94 -25.06
C LEU A 53 -15.90 -1.67 -25.61
N SER A 54 -16.73 -2.27 -24.75
CA SER A 54 -17.99 -2.92 -25.16
C SER A 54 -18.98 -1.97 -25.87
N ARG A 55 -18.94 -0.67 -25.58
CA ARG A 55 -19.78 0.35 -26.23
C ARG A 55 -19.22 0.87 -27.55
N LEU A 56 -17.91 0.83 -27.72
CA LEU A 56 -17.23 1.34 -28.92
C LEU A 56 -17.34 0.40 -30.13
N GLY A 57 -17.73 -0.86 -29.91
CA GLY A 57 -17.93 -1.85 -30.97
C GLY A 57 -16.62 -2.30 -31.64
N SER A 58 -16.71 -3.27 -32.54
CA SER A 58 -15.54 -3.88 -33.21
C SER A 58 -14.83 -2.95 -34.22
N GLU A 59 -15.40 -1.78 -34.51
CA GLU A 59 -14.84 -0.79 -35.44
C GLU A 59 -13.72 0.04 -34.79
N PHE A 60 -13.65 0.08 -33.46
CA PHE A 60 -12.52 0.63 -32.72
C PHE A 60 -11.43 -0.45 -32.56
N ALA A 61 -10.56 -0.54 -33.57
CA ALA A 61 -9.44 -1.50 -33.65
C ALA A 61 -8.43 -1.40 -32.48
N GLU A 62 -7.57 -2.44 -32.33
CA GLU A 62 -6.49 -2.59 -31.34
C GLU A 62 -5.70 -1.30 -31.04
N LYS A 63 -5.37 -0.52 -32.07
CA LYS A 63 -4.59 0.72 -31.93
C LYS A 63 -5.28 1.78 -31.06
N HIS A 64 -6.61 1.84 -31.08
CA HIS A 64 -7.36 2.76 -30.22
C HIS A 64 -7.50 2.22 -28.79
N GLN A 65 -7.60 0.91 -28.64
CA GLN A 65 -7.63 0.25 -27.34
C GLN A 65 -6.34 0.50 -26.55
N GLU A 66 -5.17 0.39 -27.19
CA GLU A 66 -3.88 0.70 -26.55
C GLU A 66 -3.80 2.14 -26.06
N VAL A 67 -4.31 3.10 -26.83
CA VAL A 67 -4.33 4.53 -26.45
C VAL A 67 -5.23 4.77 -25.24
N ILE A 68 -6.41 4.14 -25.20
CA ILE A 68 -7.35 4.26 -24.07
C ILE A 68 -6.76 3.56 -22.84
N GLU A 69 -6.11 2.42 -22.99
CA GLU A 69 -5.44 1.73 -21.90
C GLU A 69 -4.29 2.58 -21.32
N ALA A 70 -3.44 3.14 -22.17
CA ALA A 70 -2.36 4.03 -21.74
C ALA A 70 -2.90 5.28 -21.02
N LEU A 71 -3.98 5.87 -21.52
CA LEU A 71 -4.65 7.01 -20.89
C LEU A 71 -5.17 6.65 -19.49
N THR A 72 -5.95 5.56 -19.38
CA THR A 72 -6.55 5.14 -18.11
C THR A 72 -5.49 4.75 -17.07
N ARG A 73 -4.42 4.04 -17.48
CA ARG A 73 -3.27 3.73 -16.62
C ARG A 73 -2.53 4.99 -16.19
N GLY A 74 -2.39 5.98 -17.08
CA GLY A 74 -1.80 7.28 -16.76
C GLY A 74 -2.60 8.04 -15.68
N ILE A 75 -3.92 7.99 -15.73
CA ILE A 75 -4.81 8.59 -14.71
C ILE A 75 -4.62 7.88 -13.37
N VAL A 76 -4.70 6.54 -13.35
CA VAL A 76 -4.51 5.74 -12.13
C VAL A 76 -3.15 6.00 -11.50
N ASN A 77 -2.08 6.00 -12.29
CA ASN A 77 -0.73 6.27 -11.80
C ASN A 77 -0.62 7.66 -11.16
N LYS A 78 -1.22 8.69 -11.76
CA LYS A 78 -1.21 10.06 -11.20
C LYS A 78 -2.00 10.16 -9.90
N ILE A 79 -3.16 9.50 -9.81
CA ILE A 79 -3.97 9.46 -8.59
C ILE A 79 -3.23 8.75 -7.46
N LEU A 80 -2.56 7.63 -7.77
CA LEU A 80 -1.91 6.79 -6.76
C LEU A 80 -0.53 7.29 -6.33
N HIS A 81 0.15 8.07 -7.17
CA HIS A 81 1.52 8.54 -6.90
C HIS A 81 1.62 9.28 -5.57
N ASP A 82 0.88 10.37 -5.41
CA ASP A 82 1.03 11.24 -4.23
C ASP A 82 0.61 10.55 -2.93
N PRO A 83 -0.56 9.86 -2.84
CA PRO A 83 -0.93 9.12 -1.63
C PRO A 83 0.11 8.07 -1.23
N MET A 84 0.68 7.33 -2.19
CA MET A 84 1.70 6.32 -1.90
C MET A 84 3.02 6.93 -1.43
N VAL A 85 3.47 8.00 -2.07
CA VAL A 85 4.71 8.69 -1.70
C VAL A 85 4.57 9.31 -0.32
N GLN A 86 3.46 10.02 -0.05
CA GLN A 86 3.22 10.66 1.24
C GLN A 86 3.08 9.64 2.37
N LEU A 87 2.37 8.53 2.14
CA LEU A 87 2.20 7.49 3.15
C LEU A 87 3.54 6.82 3.53
N ARG A 88 4.43 6.59 2.55
CA ARG A 88 5.77 6.03 2.79
C ARG A 88 6.73 7.02 3.43
N ALA A 89 6.63 8.30 3.08
CA ALA A 89 7.49 9.35 3.61
C ALA A 89 7.16 9.72 5.06
N GLN A 90 5.94 9.43 5.52
CA GLN A 90 5.47 9.83 6.84
C GLN A 90 6.25 9.13 7.97
N GLN A 91 6.97 9.93 8.76
CA GLN A 91 7.80 9.45 9.87
C GLN A 91 7.01 9.31 11.17
N ASP A 92 6.00 10.16 11.36
CA ASP A 92 5.13 10.10 12.55
C ASP A 92 4.20 8.88 12.48
N ILE A 93 4.35 7.99 13.45
CA ILE A 93 3.65 6.68 13.47
C ILE A 93 2.15 6.85 13.60
N GLU A 94 1.69 7.74 14.47
CA GLU A 94 0.26 7.94 14.74
C GLU A 94 -0.42 8.57 13.52
N THR A 95 0.21 9.57 12.91
CA THR A 95 -0.30 10.20 11.68
C THR A 95 -0.32 9.21 10.52
N ARG A 96 0.71 8.35 10.41
CA ARG A 96 0.74 7.29 9.38
C ARG A 96 -0.38 6.28 9.58
N ARG A 97 -0.62 5.84 10.82
CA ARG A 97 -1.72 4.94 11.18
C ARG A 97 -3.08 5.53 10.83
N LEU A 98 -3.34 6.77 11.23
CA LEU A 98 -4.59 7.48 10.91
C LEU A 98 -4.80 7.66 9.40
N ALA A 99 -3.73 7.91 8.64
CA ALA A 99 -3.79 7.98 7.18
C ALA A 99 -4.13 6.62 6.56
N MET A 100 -3.54 5.52 7.05
CA MET A 100 -3.88 4.16 6.59
C MET A 100 -5.35 3.83 6.88
N GLU A 101 -5.83 4.08 8.09
CA GLU A 101 -7.22 3.85 8.49
C GLU A 101 -8.19 4.66 7.64
N SER A 102 -7.85 5.93 7.37
CA SER A 102 -8.64 6.78 6.47
C SER A 102 -8.70 6.19 5.06
N LEU A 103 -7.59 5.71 4.50
CA LEU A 103 -7.57 5.07 3.19
C LEU A 103 -8.38 3.77 3.18
N GLN A 104 -8.24 2.95 4.21
CA GLN A 104 -8.99 1.70 4.35
C GLN A 104 -10.49 1.96 4.42
N MET A 105 -10.93 2.95 5.19
CA MET A 105 -12.33 3.34 5.32
C MET A 105 -12.87 3.95 4.02
N LEU A 106 -12.18 4.94 3.45
CA LEU A 106 -12.67 5.70 2.29
C LEU A 106 -12.72 4.86 1.01
N PHE A 107 -11.80 3.90 0.85
CA PHE A 107 -11.75 3.04 -0.32
C PHE A 107 -12.27 1.62 -0.06
N ASN A 108 -12.74 1.33 1.15
CA ASN A 108 -13.19 0.02 1.60
C ASN A 108 -12.16 -1.07 1.25
N LEU A 109 -10.91 -0.88 1.72
CA LEU A 109 -9.79 -1.75 1.40
C LEU A 109 -9.79 -2.96 2.32
N ASP A 110 -9.78 -4.15 1.72
CA ASP A 110 -9.50 -5.38 2.45
C ASP A 110 -7.98 -5.49 2.61
N THR A 111 -7.48 -5.22 3.80
CA THR A 111 -6.04 -5.29 4.09
C THR A 111 -5.60 -6.66 4.60
N GLY A 112 -6.55 -7.58 4.79
CA GLY A 112 -6.31 -8.90 5.37
C GLY A 112 -5.72 -8.78 6.77
N GLU A 113 -6.46 -9.16 7.81
CA GLU A 113 -5.87 -9.49 9.10
C GLU A 113 -5.00 -10.76 8.96
N GLN A 114 -3.86 -10.63 8.29
CA GLN A 114 -2.70 -11.51 8.45
C GLN A 114 -1.90 -10.76 9.53
N PHE A 115 -2.04 -10.99 10.84
CA PHE A 115 -1.85 -12.22 11.58
C PHE A 115 -2.64 -12.16 12.89
N SER A 116 -3.69 -12.98 13.00
CA SER A 116 -4.19 -13.46 14.29
C SER A 116 -3.65 -14.88 14.49
N SER A 117 -2.56 -15.02 15.23
CA SER A 117 -2.09 -16.25 15.91
C SER A 117 -1.02 -15.89 16.92
#